data_AF-A0A2M7SPB9-F1
#
_entry.id   AF-A0A2M7SPB9-F1
#
_cell.length_a   1.000
_cell.length_b   1.000
_cell.length_c   1.000
_cell.angle_alpha   90.00
_cell.angle_beta   90.00
_cell.angle_gamma   90.00
#
_symmetry.space_group_name_H-M   'P 1'
#
loop_
_entity.id
_entity.type
_entity.pdbx_description
1 polymer ?
#
loop_
_entity_poly.entity_id
_entity_poly.type
_entity_poly.pdbx_seq_one_letter_code
_entity_poly.pdbx_strand_id
1 'polypeptide(L)'
;AQQKIIDDASRLTEDRHQAKRLRQEAESQIELLTDSENLVQSDFYSYRYFASEGFLPGYSFPRLPLSAYIPGRRIRGDKDEFLSRPRFLAISEFGPRSIIYHEGSRYIINKVNLPISESGEGLATSRAKQCPACGYFHPITTGDGQDRCESCYALLDPPLTGLFRLQNVSTRRRDRISSDEEERRRQGYELRTAVRYHETQSGELSARSARLMVGDTPVAYLTYASAATLWRINLGWRRRVNPAQLGFVLDIERGYWAKQSEEQDEPDDPMSARTMRVIPYVEDTKNCLIFKPEQALDDHQMASLQAALKAAIQVRYQLEDNELAAEPLPAADERRLILFYESAEGGAGVLR
;
A
#
# COMPACT_ATOMS: atom_id res chain seq x y z
N ALA A 1 21.25 -17.05 9.57
CA ALA A 1 22.22 -15.93 9.45
C ALA A 1 22.62 -15.37 10.81
N GLN A 2 21.66 -14.89 11.63
CA GLN A 2 21.96 -14.25 12.93
C GLN A 2 22.78 -15.12 13.89
N GLN A 3 22.48 -16.42 13.97
CA GLN A 3 23.24 -17.35 14.82
C GLN A 3 24.75 -17.36 14.53
N LYS A 4 25.13 -17.27 13.25
CA LYS A 4 26.55 -17.22 12.85
C LYS A 4 27.25 -15.97 13.38
N ILE A 5 26.55 -14.83 13.45
CA ILE A 5 27.08 -13.57 14.00
C ILE A 5 27.19 -13.68 15.53
N ILE A 6 26.22 -14.31 16.18
CA ILE A 6 26.21 -14.51 17.65
C ILE A 6 27.41 -15.35 18.09
N ASP A 7 27.71 -16.41 17.34
CA ASP A 7 28.77 -17.38 17.66
C ASP A 7 30.16 -16.92 17.20
N ASP A 8 30.25 -15.88 16.36
CA ASP A 8 31.51 -15.31 15.89
C ASP A 8 32.15 -14.41 16.96
N ALA A 9 33.14 -14.94 17.68
CA ALA A 9 33.86 -14.23 18.72
C ALA A 9 34.73 -13.06 18.20
N SER A 10 34.98 -12.97 16.89
CA SER A 10 35.73 -11.86 16.28
C SER A 10 34.88 -10.60 16.08
N ARG A 11 33.55 -10.72 16.18
CA ARG A 11 32.61 -9.60 16.03
C ARG A 11 32.52 -8.77 17.30
N LEU A 12 32.22 -7.48 17.12
CA LEU A 12 32.00 -6.56 18.22
C LEU A 12 30.88 -7.07 19.13
N THR A 13 30.98 -6.77 20.42
CA THR A 13 29.97 -7.16 21.41
C THR A 13 28.60 -6.57 21.07
N GLU A 14 28.56 -5.36 20.51
CA GLU A 14 27.33 -4.70 20.04
C GLU A 14 26.67 -5.47 18.89
N ASP A 15 27.43 -5.92 17.90
CA ASP A 15 26.93 -6.73 16.78
C ASP A 15 26.29 -8.02 17.28
N ARG A 16 26.94 -8.69 18.25
CA ARG A 16 26.42 -9.92 18.86
C ARG A 16 25.13 -9.68 19.66
N HIS A 17 25.06 -8.58 20.40
CA HIS A 17 23.82 -8.19 21.11
C HIS A 17 22.69 -7.84 20.14
N GLN A 18 23.00 -7.16 19.04
CA GLN A 18 22.02 -6.87 18.00
C GLN A 18 21.51 -8.15 17.33
N ALA A 19 22.39 -9.07 16.96
CA ALA A 19 22.02 -10.35 16.37
C ALA A 19 21.14 -11.19 17.30
N LYS A 20 21.43 -11.19 18.61
CA LYS A 20 20.55 -11.82 19.64
C LYS A 20 19.16 -11.20 19.66
N ARG A 21 19.05 -9.87 19.65
CA ARG A 21 17.75 -9.17 19.63
C ARG A 21 16.95 -9.49 18.37
N LEU A 22 17.58 -9.44 17.20
CA LEU A 22 16.93 -9.77 15.93
C LEU A 22 16.46 -11.22 15.86
N ARG A 23 17.26 -12.15 16.41
CA ARG A 23 16.86 -13.56 16.51
C ARG A 23 15.64 -13.73 17.40
N GLN A 24 15.65 -13.13 18.58
CA GLN A 24 14.54 -13.20 19.53
C GLN A 24 13.25 -12.62 18.93
N GLU A 25 13.32 -11.45 18.29
CA GLU A 25 12.18 -10.84 17.57
C GLU A 25 11.62 -11.77 16.50
N ALA A 26 12.49 -12.41 15.70
CA ALA A 26 12.06 -13.35 14.67
C ALA A 26 11.41 -14.61 15.27
N GLU A 27 11.94 -15.14 16.36
CA GLU A 27 11.35 -16.28 17.08
C GLU A 27 9.97 -15.93 17.63
N SER A 28 9.80 -14.76 18.26
CA SER A 28 8.50 -14.29 18.75
C SER A 28 7.48 -14.07 17.62
N GLN A 29 7.91 -13.52 16.47
CA GLN A 29 7.03 -13.40 15.30
C GLN A 29 6.59 -14.77 14.76
N ILE A 30 7.50 -15.75 14.71
CA ILE A 30 7.14 -17.12 14.30
C ILE A 30 6.10 -17.70 15.27
N GLU A 31 6.34 -17.60 16.58
CA GLU A 31 5.41 -18.10 17.60
C GLU A 31 4.00 -17.50 17.40
N LEU A 32 3.90 -16.17 17.26
CA LEU A 32 2.63 -15.48 17.00
C LEU A 32 1.94 -15.92 15.71
N LEU A 33 2.70 -16.10 14.63
CA LEU A 33 2.13 -16.54 13.35
C LEU A 33 1.66 -18.00 13.40
N THR A 34 2.35 -18.85 14.16
CA THR A 34 2.02 -20.27 14.33
C THR A 34 0.97 -20.53 15.41
N ASP A 35 0.56 -19.50 16.16
CA ASP A 35 -0.43 -19.65 17.21
C ASP A 35 -1.79 -20.06 16.61
N SER A 36 -2.26 -21.23 17.04
CA SER A 36 -3.33 -21.98 16.39
C SER A 36 -4.73 -21.61 16.84
N GLU A 37 -4.86 -20.68 17.81
CA GLU A 37 -6.15 -20.36 18.43
C GLU A 37 -7.15 -19.68 17.47
N ASN A 38 -6.72 -19.15 16.32
CA ASN A 38 -7.61 -18.53 15.31
C ASN A 38 -7.25 -18.87 13.85
N LEU A 39 -7.41 -20.13 13.45
CA LEU A 39 -7.19 -20.62 12.07
C LEU A 39 -7.89 -19.82 10.96
N VAL A 40 -9.06 -19.22 11.23
CA VAL A 40 -9.82 -18.42 10.24
C VAL A 40 -9.20 -17.02 10.05
N GLN A 41 -8.56 -16.48 11.08
CA GLN A 41 -7.85 -15.19 11.01
C GLN A 41 -6.35 -15.36 10.73
N SER A 42 -5.84 -16.59 10.77
CA SER A 42 -4.44 -16.91 10.47
C SER A 42 -4.06 -16.50 9.05
N ASP A 43 -2.84 -15.98 8.93
CA ASP A 43 -2.20 -15.70 7.65
C ASP A 43 -1.90 -16.99 6.85
N PHE A 44 -2.05 -18.16 7.46
CA PHE A 44 -1.81 -19.47 6.83
C PHE A 44 -3.09 -20.19 6.34
N TYR A 45 -4.25 -19.52 6.36
CA TYR A 45 -5.47 -20.10 5.81
C TYR A 45 -5.38 -20.25 4.29
N SER A 46 -5.42 -21.48 3.77
CA SER A 46 -5.12 -21.80 2.36
C SER A 46 -6.02 -21.06 1.35
N TYR A 47 -7.28 -20.81 1.70
CA TYR A 47 -8.19 -20.05 0.83
C TYR A 47 -7.79 -18.57 0.71
N ARG A 48 -7.21 -17.96 1.76
CA ARG A 48 -6.67 -16.60 1.67
C ARG A 48 -5.45 -16.52 0.77
N TYR A 49 -4.60 -17.56 0.79
CA TYR A 49 -3.46 -17.67 -0.12
C TYR A 49 -3.92 -17.76 -1.58
N PHE A 50 -4.87 -18.65 -1.90
CA PHE A 50 -5.38 -18.75 -3.26
C PHE A 50 -6.09 -17.49 -3.73
N ALA A 51 -6.79 -16.79 -2.83
CA ALA A 51 -7.33 -15.47 -3.12
C ALA A 51 -6.24 -14.43 -3.34
N SER A 52 -5.15 -14.44 -2.56
CA SER A 52 -4.03 -13.50 -2.71
C SER A 52 -3.23 -13.69 -3.99
N GLU A 53 -3.22 -14.90 -4.53
CA GLU A 53 -2.62 -15.23 -5.82
C GLU A 53 -3.60 -15.07 -7.00
N GLY A 54 -4.87 -14.71 -6.73
CA GLY A 54 -5.87 -14.48 -7.78
C GLY A 54 -6.51 -15.74 -8.36
N PHE A 55 -6.33 -16.90 -7.73
CA PHE A 55 -7.01 -18.14 -8.13
C PHE A 55 -8.48 -18.18 -7.75
N LEU A 56 -8.88 -17.43 -6.71
CA LEU A 56 -10.26 -17.34 -6.26
C LEU A 56 -10.89 -15.99 -6.64
N PRO A 57 -12.18 -15.96 -6.96
CA PRO A 57 -12.90 -14.71 -7.16
C PRO A 57 -12.81 -13.83 -5.90
N GLY A 58 -12.52 -12.54 -6.08
CA GLY A 58 -12.30 -11.59 -4.98
C GLY A 58 -13.50 -11.34 -4.06
N TYR A 59 -14.66 -11.94 -4.34
CA TYR A 59 -15.90 -11.72 -3.61
C TYR A 59 -16.17 -12.67 -2.42
N SER A 60 -15.24 -13.57 -2.07
CA SER A 60 -15.48 -14.52 -0.96
C SER A 60 -14.31 -14.78 -0.04
N PHE A 61 -13.12 -14.26 -0.35
CA PHE A 61 -11.90 -14.57 0.41
C PHE A 61 -11.01 -13.33 0.52
N PRO A 62 -10.85 -12.74 1.71
CA PRO A 62 -9.96 -11.59 1.88
C PRO A 62 -8.52 -11.99 1.58
N ARG A 63 -7.81 -11.20 0.77
CA ARG A 63 -6.35 -11.35 0.62
C ARG A 63 -5.68 -10.98 1.94
N LEU A 64 -4.50 -11.54 2.20
CA LEU A 64 -3.77 -11.32 3.47
C LEU A 64 -3.66 -9.83 3.82
N PRO A 65 -4.06 -9.38 5.02
CA PRO A 65 -3.86 -8.00 5.43
C PRO A 65 -2.37 -7.65 5.48
N LEU A 66 -2.07 -6.37 5.64
CA LEU A 66 -0.72 -5.96 6.01
C LEU A 66 -0.68 -5.82 7.52
N SER A 67 0.35 -6.38 8.16
CA SER A 67 0.45 -6.44 9.61
C SER A 67 1.67 -5.68 10.11
N ALA A 68 1.51 -5.00 11.24
CA ALA A 68 2.59 -4.35 11.96
C ALA A 68 2.89 -5.12 13.25
N TYR A 69 4.15 -5.57 13.42
CA TYR A 69 4.60 -6.17 14.67
C TYR A 69 4.80 -5.10 15.75
N ILE A 70 4.05 -5.23 16.85
CA ILE A 70 4.09 -4.36 18.02
C ILE A 70 4.78 -5.12 19.16
N PRO A 71 6.00 -4.72 19.57
CA PRO A 71 6.67 -5.36 20.69
C PRO A 71 5.98 -5.01 22.02
N GLY A 72 5.78 -6.05 22.84
CA GLY A 72 5.15 -5.97 24.15
C GLY A 72 6.03 -5.27 25.20
N ARG A 73 5.39 -4.88 26.31
CA ARG A 73 6.09 -4.24 27.45
C ARG A 73 6.69 -5.27 28.38
N ARG A 74 8.02 -5.25 28.49
CA ARG A 74 8.79 -6.05 29.46
C ARG A 74 8.34 -5.90 30.92
N ILE A 75 7.71 -4.78 31.31
CA ILE A 75 7.36 -4.48 32.72
C ILE A 75 5.93 -4.90 33.08
N ARG A 76 5.01 -5.07 32.12
CA ARG A 76 3.58 -5.33 32.40
C ARG A 76 3.07 -6.71 32.02
N GLY A 77 3.92 -7.57 31.46
CA GLY A 77 3.46 -8.86 30.92
C GLY A 77 2.62 -8.70 29.65
N ASP A 78 2.66 -7.52 29.02
CA ASP A 78 2.09 -7.31 27.68
C ASP A 78 2.85 -8.20 26.70
N LYS A 79 2.09 -8.97 25.92
CA LYS A 79 2.63 -9.85 24.89
C LYS A 79 2.94 -9.03 23.63
N ASP A 80 3.81 -9.59 22.81
CA ASP A 80 3.96 -9.11 21.45
C ASP A 80 2.67 -9.35 20.66
N GLU A 81 2.31 -8.47 19.74
CA GLU A 81 1.08 -8.55 18.95
C GLU A 81 1.31 -8.13 17.49
N PHE A 82 0.46 -8.64 16.59
CA PHE A 82 0.31 -8.10 15.24
C PHE A 82 -0.93 -7.22 15.13
N LEU A 83 -0.73 -5.96 14.74
CA LEU A 83 -1.81 -5.07 14.34
C LEU A 83 -2.08 -5.23 12.83
N SER A 84 -3.22 -5.81 12.48
CA SER A 84 -3.61 -6.06 11.09
C SER A 84 -4.48 -4.94 10.51
N ARG A 85 -4.22 -4.56 9.25
CA ARG A 85 -5.01 -3.57 8.50
C ARG A 85 -5.25 -4.02 7.05
N PRO A 86 -6.40 -3.68 6.45
CA PRO A 86 -6.59 -3.80 5.00
C PRO A 86 -5.50 -3.03 4.25
N ARG A 87 -4.94 -3.62 3.19
CA ARG A 87 -3.76 -3.10 2.48
C ARG A 87 -3.85 -1.62 2.13
N PHE A 88 -4.98 -1.18 1.57
CA PHE A 88 -5.15 0.19 1.07
C PHE A 88 -5.24 1.26 2.17
N LEU A 89 -5.60 0.85 3.39
CA LEU A 89 -5.50 1.69 4.59
C LEU A 89 -4.09 1.58 5.20
N ALA A 90 -3.53 0.36 5.20
CA ALA A 90 -2.20 0.09 5.74
C ALA A 90 -1.11 0.90 5.04
N ILE A 91 -1.18 1.17 3.74
CA ILE A 91 -0.14 1.98 3.07
C ILE A 91 -0.03 3.42 3.63
N SER A 92 -1.11 3.96 4.19
CA SER A 92 -1.11 5.23 4.93
C SER A 92 -0.72 5.10 6.40
N GLU A 93 -1.10 4.01 7.07
CA GLU A 93 -0.87 3.83 8.51
C GLU A 93 0.48 3.20 8.82
N PHE A 94 0.93 2.26 7.98
CA PHE A 94 2.11 1.43 8.12
C PHE A 94 3.22 1.84 7.13
N GLY A 95 3.13 3.05 6.59
CA GLY A 95 4.15 3.61 5.72
C GLY A 95 5.48 3.89 6.45
N PRO A 96 6.54 4.22 5.70
CA PRO A 96 7.86 4.46 6.28
C PRO A 96 7.83 5.54 7.37
N ARG A 97 8.28 5.19 8.59
CA ARG A 97 8.43 6.11 9.73
C ARG A 97 7.10 6.74 10.22
N SER A 98 5.94 6.18 9.83
CA SER A 98 4.66 6.56 10.43
C SER A 98 4.61 6.19 11.92
N ILE A 99 3.67 6.80 12.65
CA ILE A 99 3.45 6.52 14.07
C ILE A 99 2.13 5.77 14.23
N ILE A 100 2.18 4.68 14.98
CA ILE A 100 1.02 3.94 15.47
C ILE A 100 0.83 4.25 16.95
N TYR A 101 -0.41 4.58 17.32
CA TYR A 101 -0.84 4.67 18.71
C TYR A 101 -1.50 3.35 19.10
N HIS A 102 -0.94 2.67 20.09
CA HIS A 102 -1.45 1.38 20.54
C HIS A 102 -1.28 1.26 22.05
N GLU A 103 -2.37 0.95 22.75
CA GLU A 103 -2.43 0.83 24.22
C GLU A 103 -1.85 2.03 25.00
N GLY A 104 -2.02 3.24 24.48
CA GLY A 104 -1.47 4.46 25.09
C GLY A 104 0.05 4.61 24.94
N SER A 105 0.70 3.75 24.17
CA SER A 105 2.10 3.89 23.73
C SER A 105 2.16 4.31 22.26
N ARG A 106 3.29 4.91 21.89
CA ARG A 106 3.59 5.33 20.52
C ARG A 106 4.66 4.42 19.94
N TYR A 107 4.44 3.97 18.71
CA TYR A 107 5.32 3.08 17.98
C TYR A 107 5.64 3.69 16.63
N ILE A 108 6.92 3.70 16.24
CA ILE A 108 7.35 4.14 14.92
C ILE A 108 7.55 2.93 14.01
N ILE A 109 7.06 2.99 12.77
CA ILE A 109 7.41 2.03 11.73
C ILE A 109 8.86 2.26 11.31
N ASN A 110 9.80 1.49 11.83
CA ASN A 110 11.22 1.63 11.52
C ASN A 110 11.72 0.58 10.53
N LYS A 111 11.01 -0.53 10.34
CA LYS A 111 11.47 -1.66 9.53
C LYS A 111 10.36 -2.29 8.71
N VAL A 112 10.69 -2.80 7.53
CA VAL A 112 9.83 -3.65 6.70
C VAL A 112 10.45 -5.03 6.54
N ASN A 113 9.61 -6.06 6.48
CA ASN A 113 10.05 -7.39 6.13
C ASN A 113 10.41 -7.42 4.65
N LEU A 114 11.66 -7.78 4.36
CA LEU A 114 12.15 -7.86 2.98
C LEU A 114 11.69 -9.19 2.36
N PRO A 115 11.17 -9.17 1.12
CA PRO A 115 10.87 -10.40 0.40
C PRO A 115 12.15 -11.20 0.18
N ILE A 116 12.04 -12.53 0.21
CA ILE A 116 13.13 -13.42 -0.15
C ILE A 116 13.35 -13.27 -1.66
N SER A 117 14.53 -12.80 -2.06
CA SER A 117 14.90 -12.75 -3.48
C SER A 117 15.18 -14.17 -3.99
N GLU A 118 14.47 -14.60 -5.04
CA GLU A 118 14.70 -15.91 -5.68
C GLU A 118 16.07 -16.01 -6.36
N SER A 119 16.63 -14.88 -6.83
CA SER A 119 17.96 -14.81 -7.44
C SER A 119 19.09 -14.68 -6.42
N GLY A 120 18.77 -14.48 -5.13
CA GLY A 120 19.75 -14.20 -4.08
C GLY A 120 20.42 -12.82 -4.17
N GLU A 121 20.11 -12.02 -5.19
CA GLU A 121 20.69 -10.69 -5.41
C GLU A 121 19.63 -9.59 -5.26
N GLY A 122 19.83 -8.72 -4.28
CA GLY A 122 19.14 -7.44 -4.15
C GLY A 122 17.65 -7.52 -3.79
N LEU A 123 17.05 -6.33 -3.66
CA LEU A 123 15.62 -6.16 -3.42
C LEU A 123 14.86 -6.22 -4.74
N ALA A 124 13.83 -7.07 -4.81
CA ALA A 124 12.92 -7.11 -5.96
C ALA A 124 12.16 -5.78 -6.05
N THR A 125 12.43 -5.00 -7.10
CA THR A 125 11.70 -3.78 -7.42
C THR A 125 11.18 -3.83 -8.84
N SER A 126 10.05 -3.18 -9.10
CA SER A 126 9.42 -3.10 -10.41
C SER A 126 9.47 -1.67 -10.97
N ARG A 127 9.14 -1.56 -12.26
CA ARG A 127 8.95 -0.30 -12.97
C ARG A 127 7.54 -0.26 -13.52
N ALA A 128 6.93 0.93 -13.54
CA ALA A 128 5.62 1.11 -14.17
C ALA A 128 5.43 2.55 -14.65
N LYS A 129 4.60 2.74 -15.67
CA LYS A 129 4.06 4.05 -16.03
C LYS A 129 2.63 4.14 -15.54
N GLN A 130 2.23 5.31 -15.04
CA GLN A 130 0.82 5.62 -14.79
C GLN A 130 0.38 6.70 -15.76
N CYS A 131 -0.76 6.50 -16.41
CA CYS A 131 -1.28 7.47 -17.36
C CYS A 131 -1.67 8.78 -16.66
N PRO A 132 -1.11 9.95 -17.07
CA PRO A 132 -1.44 11.25 -16.48
C PRO A 132 -2.81 11.78 -16.93
N ALA A 133 -3.52 11.07 -17.80
CA ALA A 133 -4.86 11.47 -18.24
C ALA A 133 -5.98 10.67 -17.57
N CYS A 134 -5.79 9.38 -17.33
CA CYS A 134 -6.83 8.49 -16.81
C CYS A 134 -6.42 7.64 -15.60
N GLY A 135 -5.17 7.70 -15.16
CA GLY A 135 -4.69 6.92 -14.02
C GLY A 135 -4.50 5.42 -14.29
N TYR A 136 -4.65 4.97 -15.54
CA TYR A 136 -4.42 3.57 -15.91
C TYR A 136 -2.94 3.16 -15.70
N PHE A 137 -2.73 1.96 -15.19
CA PHE A 137 -1.41 1.47 -14.77
C PHE A 137 -0.79 0.53 -15.80
N HIS A 138 0.47 0.78 -16.14
CA HIS A 138 1.26 0.03 -17.10
C HIS A 138 2.52 -0.53 -16.43
N PRO A 139 2.46 -1.74 -15.83
CA PRO A 139 3.66 -2.45 -15.39
C PRO A 139 4.63 -2.65 -16.56
N ILE A 140 5.92 -2.48 -16.30
CA ILE A 140 6.97 -2.63 -17.33
C ILE A 140 7.76 -3.90 -17.01
N THR A 141 7.58 -4.90 -17.87
CA THR A 141 8.30 -6.19 -17.78
C THR A 141 9.51 -6.23 -18.72
N THR A 142 9.47 -5.51 -19.84
CA THR A 142 10.55 -5.46 -20.84
C THR A 142 10.75 -4.04 -21.39
N GLY A 143 12.01 -3.69 -21.69
CA GLY A 143 12.37 -2.40 -22.28
C GLY A 143 11.96 -1.18 -21.43
N ASP A 144 11.41 -0.16 -22.09
CA ASP A 144 10.95 1.09 -21.48
C ASP A 144 9.42 1.19 -21.33
N GLY A 145 8.72 0.09 -21.59
CA GLY A 145 7.27 0.06 -21.62
C GLY A 145 6.68 0.79 -22.81
N GLN A 146 5.37 1.00 -22.78
CA GLN A 146 4.63 1.65 -23.86
C GLN A 146 4.73 3.18 -23.79
N ASP A 147 4.58 3.86 -24.92
CA ASP A 147 4.56 5.33 -24.99
C ASP A 147 3.16 5.92 -24.91
N ARG A 148 2.14 5.11 -25.18
CA ARG A 148 0.73 5.51 -25.15
C ARG A 148 -0.06 4.63 -24.20
N CYS A 149 -1.03 5.24 -23.53
CA CYS A 149 -1.94 4.51 -22.66
C CYS A 149 -2.86 3.59 -23.46
N GLU A 150 -2.91 2.32 -23.08
CA GLU A 150 -3.83 1.32 -23.67
C GLU A 150 -5.32 1.68 -23.46
N SER A 151 -5.64 2.45 -22.42
CA SER A 151 -7.02 2.80 -22.08
C SER A 151 -7.52 4.08 -22.77
N CYS A 152 -6.71 5.13 -22.81
CA CYS A 152 -7.14 6.44 -23.34
C CYS A 152 -6.23 7.02 -24.43
N TYR A 153 -5.19 6.30 -24.86
CA TYR A 153 -4.25 6.66 -25.93
C TYR A 153 -3.42 7.94 -25.73
N ALA A 154 -3.53 8.56 -24.56
CA ALA A 154 -2.67 9.68 -24.15
C ALA A 154 -1.21 9.24 -24.07
N LEU A 155 -0.28 10.18 -24.27
CA LEU A 155 1.14 9.94 -24.06
C LEU A 155 1.39 9.64 -22.59
N LEU A 156 2.26 8.66 -22.33
CA LEU A 156 2.66 8.26 -20.99
C LEU A 156 3.93 9.02 -20.55
N ASP A 157 3.95 9.40 -19.29
CA ASP A 157 5.11 10.00 -18.64
C ASP A 157 6.25 8.99 -18.46
N PRO A 158 7.47 9.47 -18.12
CA PRO A 158 8.56 8.60 -17.71
C PRO A 158 8.16 7.62 -16.59
N PRO A 159 8.75 6.42 -16.56
CA PRO A 159 8.35 5.38 -15.62
C PRO A 159 8.72 5.73 -14.18
N LEU A 160 7.84 5.38 -13.25
CA LEU A 160 8.18 5.19 -11.84
C LEU A 160 9.14 4.01 -11.74
N THR A 161 10.26 4.22 -11.06
CA THR A 161 11.30 3.20 -10.85
C THR A 161 11.45 2.90 -9.36
N GLY A 162 11.95 1.71 -9.04
CA GLY A 162 12.12 1.29 -7.65
C GLY A 162 10.79 1.04 -6.93
N LEU A 163 9.73 0.65 -7.65
CA LEU A 163 8.46 0.29 -7.01
C LEU A 163 8.68 -0.95 -6.16
N PHE A 164 8.31 -0.84 -4.88
CA PHE A 164 8.54 -1.87 -3.88
C PHE A 164 7.21 -2.29 -3.26
N ARG A 165 6.85 -3.56 -3.38
CA ARG A 165 5.60 -4.08 -2.80
C ARG A 165 5.75 -4.14 -1.28
N LEU A 166 5.01 -3.30 -0.56
CA LEU A 166 5.06 -3.23 0.89
C LEU A 166 4.50 -4.53 1.49
N GLN A 167 5.29 -5.15 2.37
CA GLN A 167 4.93 -6.33 3.15
C GLN A 167 4.71 -5.95 4.62
N ASN A 168 4.64 -6.94 5.51
CA ASN A 168 4.54 -6.72 6.95
C ASN A 168 5.69 -5.85 7.47
N VAL A 169 5.37 -5.01 8.44
CA VAL A 169 6.31 -4.05 9.02
C VAL A 169 6.58 -4.38 10.48
N SER A 170 7.71 -3.91 10.99
CA SER A 170 8.05 -3.98 12.40
C SER A 170 8.17 -2.59 12.97
N THR A 171 7.83 -2.48 14.24
CA THR A 171 7.80 -1.20 14.94
C THR A 171 8.80 -1.14 16.08
N ARG A 172 9.10 0.10 16.49
CA ARG A 172 9.89 0.38 17.67
C ARG A 172 9.15 1.35 18.57
N ARG A 173 9.10 1.05 19.87
CA ARG A 173 8.48 1.92 20.86
C ARG A 173 9.24 3.25 20.97
N ARG A 174 8.50 4.35 21.13
CA ARG A 174 9.05 5.70 21.29
C ARG A 174 8.32 6.45 22.40
N ASP A 175 9.06 6.85 23.43
CA ASP A 175 8.51 7.51 24.63
C ASP A 175 8.34 9.04 24.45
N ARG A 176 9.11 9.68 23.56
CA ARG A 176 9.07 11.13 23.29
C ARG A 176 9.01 11.40 21.79
N ILE A 177 8.08 12.25 21.39
CA ILE A 177 7.96 12.82 20.05
C ILE A 177 7.72 14.30 20.27
N SER A 178 8.51 15.17 19.66
CA SER A 178 8.28 16.61 19.81
C SER A 178 6.96 16.99 19.13
N SER A 179 6.31 18.08 19.59
CA SER A 179 5.07 18.57 18.96
C SER A 179 5.28 18.84 17.47
N ASP A 180 6.45 19.35 17.08
CA ASP A 180 6.80 19.63 15.69
C ASP A 180 6.96 18.36 14.85
N GLU A 181 7.54 17.29 15.41
CA GLU A 181 7.60 15.98 14.76
C GLU A 181 6.20 15.38 14.60
N GLU A 182 5.34 15.53 15.62
CA GLU A 182 3.96 15.06 15.58
C GLU A 182 3.16 15.81 14.49
N GLU A 183 3.33 17.12 14.39
CA GLU A 183 2.64 17.96 13.40
C GLU A 183 3.16 17.79 11.96
N ARG A 184 4.46 17.49 11.78
CA ARG A 184 5.00 17.07 10.48
C ARG A 184 4.49 15.68 10.07
N ARG A 185 4.39 14.73 11.01
CA ARG A 185 3.90 13.37 10.73
C ARG A 185 2.38 13.31 10.53
N ARG A 186 1.61 14.25 11.11
CA ARG A 186 0.16 14.42 10.86
C ARG A 186 -0.18 14.73 9.40
N GLN A 187 0.79 15.17 8.59
CA GLN A 187 0.53 15.59 7.21
C GLN A 187 0.41 14.42 6.23
N GLY A 188 0.77 13.20 6.66
CA GLY A 188 0.59 11.98 5.88
C GLY A 188 1.40 11.91 4.59
N TYR A 189 1.04 10.94 3.76
CA TYR A 189 1.72 10.63 2.51
C TYR A 189 1.00 11.24 1.29
N GLU A 190 1.78 11.53 0.25
CA GLU A 190 1.26 11.69 -1.10
C GLU A 190 0.99 10.27 -1.65
N LEU A 191 -0.28 9.88 -1.62
CA LEU A 191 -0.74 8.61 -2.16
C LEU A 191 -1.31 8.83 -3.55
N ARG A 192 -0.97 7.93 -4.48
CA ARG A 192 -1.55 7.89 -5.81
C ARG A 192 -2.24 6.55 -6.05
N THR A 193 -3.46 6.61 -6.56
CA THR A 193 -4.25 5.43 -6.88
C THR A 193 -4.14 5.14 -8.37
N ALA A 194 -3.93 3.89 -8.75
CA ALA A 194 -3.86 3.47 -10.15
C ALA A 194 -4.71 2.21 -10.38
N VAL A 195 -5.15 2.01 -11.63
CA VAL A 195 -6.06 0.92 -12.01
C VAL A 195 -5.60 0.22 -13.29
N ARG A 196 -5.78 -1.09 -13.38
CA ARG A 196 -5.62 -1.87 -14.61
C ARG A 196 -6.69 -2.94 -14.67
N TYR A 197 -7.34 -3.10 -15.81
CA TYR A 197 -8.30 -4.17 -16.02
C TYR A 197 -7.58 -5.48 -16.33
N HIS A 198 -8.16 -6.59 -15.90
CA HIS A 198 -7.66 -7.90 -16.28
C HIS A 198 -7.99 -8.17 -17.76
N GLU A 199 -7.13 -8.89 -18.45
CA GLU A 199 -7.41 -9.39 -19.80
C GLU A 199 -8.01 -10.80 -19.68
N THR A 200 -9.06 -11.08 -20.45
CA THR A 200 -9.62 -12.43 -20.56
C THR A 200 -8.67 -13.32 -21.36
N GLN A 201 -8.89 -14.63 -21.34
CA GLN A 201 -8.15 -15.58 -22.19
C GLN A 201 -8.29 -15.27 -23.69
N SER A 202 -9.35 -14.55 -24.10
CA SER A 202 -9.56 -14.08 -25.47
C SER A 202 -8.85 -12.75 -25.79
N GLY A 203 -8.14 -12.16 -24.83
CA GLY A 203 -7.45 -10.87 -24.98
C GLY A 203 -8.36 -9.64 -24.85
N GLU A 204 -9.63 -9.84 -24.50
CA GLU A 204 -10.56 -8.73 -24.26
C GLU A 204 -10.37 -8.18 -22.84
N LEU A 205 -10.52 -6.87 -22.66
CA LEU A 205 -10.53 -6.30 -21.31
C LEU A 205 -11.78 -6.79 -20.56
N SER A 206 -11.58 -7.30 -19.34
CA SER A 206 -12.65 -7.70 -18.43
C SER A 206 -13.31 -6.46 -17.80
N ALA A 207 -13.88 -5.62 -18.65
CA ALA A 207 -14.56 -4.38 -18.31
C ALA A 207 -15.74 -4.13 -19.25
N ARG A 208 -16.81 -3.54 -18.73
CA ARG A 208 -18.01 -3.15 -19.49
C ARG A 208 -18.18 -1.66 -19.42
N SER A 209 -18.42 -1.04 -20.57
CA SER A 209 -18.66 0.40 -20.64
C SER A 209 -20.10 0.72 -20.98
N ALA A 210 -20.64 1.78 -20.37
CA ALA A 210 -21.96 2.33 -20.63
C ALA A 210 -21.87 3.86 -20.76
N ARG A 211 -22.82 4.44 -21.50
CA ARG A 211 -22.99 5.90 -21.60
C ARG A 211 -24.22 6.31 -20.81
N LEU A 212 -24.07 7.28 -19.92
CA LEU A 212 -25.21 7.94 -19.30
C LEU A 212 -25.76 8.99 -20.25
N MET A 213 -27.06 8.91 -20.50
CA MET A 213 -27.79 9.79 -21.41
C MET A 213 -28.87 10.57 -20.65
N VAL A 214 -28.99 11.86 -20.92
CA VAL A 214 -30.13 12.69 -20.54
C VAL A 214 -30.83 13.10 -21.84
N GLY A 215 -31.97 12.44 -22.13
CA GLY A 215 -32.52 12.46 -23.49
C GLY A 215 -31.51 11.87 -24.49
N ASP A 216 -31.20 12.62 -25.55
CA ASP A 216 -30.20 12.24 -26.55
C ASP A 216 -28.79 12.80 -26.25
N THR A 217 -28.59 13.46 -25.11
CA THR A 217 -27.29 14.06 -24.76
C THR A 217 -26.49 13.14 -23.83
N PRO A 218 -25.28 12.71 -24.21
CA PRO A 218 -24.38 11.99 -23.31
C PRO A 218 -23.86 12.94 -22.24
N VAL A 219 -23.90 12.51 -20.98
CA VAL A 219 -23.43 13.31 -19.83
C VAL A 219 -22.22 12.68 -19.14
N ALA A 220 -22.05 11.36 -19.23
CA ALA A 220 -20.92 10.64 -18.66
C ALA A 220 -20.72 9.27 -19.30
N TYR A 221 -19.53 8.71 -19.10
CA TYR A 221 -19.19 7.32 -19.36
C TYR A 221 -18.95 6.60 -18.05
N LEU A 222 -19.47 5.38 -17.97
CA LEU A 222 -19.22 4.44 -16.90
C LEU A 222 -18.40 3.28 -17.43
N THR A 223 -17.38 2.86 -16.70
CA THR A 223 -16.66 1.62 -16.98
C THR A 223 -16.62 0.78 -15.72
N TYR A 224 -17.32 -0.35 -15.74
CA TYR A 224 -17.34 -1.33 -14.65
C TYR A 224 -16.35 -2.47 -14.93
N ALA A 225 -15.57 -2.87 -13.95
CA ALA A 225 -14.69 -4.03 -14.01
C ALA A 225 -14.82 -4.87 -12.74
N SER A 226 -15.11 -6.16 -12.86
CA SER A 226 -15.35 -7.06 -11.73
C SER A 226 -14.09 -7.66 -11.09
N ALA A 227 -12.92 -7.35 -11.64
CA ALA A 227 -11.64 -7.86 -11.15
C ALA A 227 -10.49 -6.97 -11.63
N ALA A 228 -10.61 -5.66 -11.44
CA ALA A 228 -9.53 -4.75 -11.76
C ALA A 228 -8.45 -4.84 -10.68
N THR A 229 -7.18 -4.82 -11.09
CA THR A 229 -6.10 -4.63 -10.14
C THR A 229 -5.98 -3.14 -9.85
N LEU A 230 -5.94 -2.81 -8.56
CA LEU A 230 -5.79 -1.47 -8.05
C LEU A 230 -4.47 -1.37 -7.29
N TRP A 231 -3.77 -0.26 -7.46
CA TRP A 231 -2.54 0.06 -6.74
C TRP A 231 -2.74 1.30 -5.91
N ARG A 232 -2.18 1.30 -4.71
CA ARG A 232 -2.00 2.49 -3.87
C ARG A 232 -0.51 2.68 -3.67
N ILE A 233 0.01 3.77 -4.22
CA ILE A 233 1.44 4.04 -4.35
C ILE A 233 1.79 5.21 -3.42
N ASN A 234 2.75 5.00 -2.53
CA ASN A 234 3.26 6.02 -1.62
C ASN A 234 4.46 6.73 -2.25
N LEU A 235 4.22 7.92 -2.77
CA LEU A 235 5.22 8.71 -3.49
C LEU A 235 6.18 9.47 -2.57
N GLY A 236 5.86 9.57 -1.28
CA GLY A 236 6.63 10.34 -0.32
C GLY A 236 5.75 11.10 0.66
N TRP A 237 6.37 11.91 1.52
CA TRP A 237 5.66 12.83 2.39
C TRP A 237 5.01 13.97 1.59
N ARG A 238 3.81 14.40 1.99
CA ARG A 238 3.10 15.50 1.30
C ARG A 238 3.89 16.81 1.30
N ARG A 239 4.48 17.20 2.44
CA ARG A 239 5.28 18.44 2.57
C ARG A 239 6.78 18.16 2.55
N ARG A 240 7.26 17.46 1.51
CA ARG A 240 8.70 17.24 1.30
C ARG A 240 9.35 18.47 0.65
N VAL A 241 10.63 18.69 0.96
CA VAL A 241 11.41 19.82 0.43
C VAL A 241 11.52 19.77 -1.10
N ASN A 242 11.71 18.59 -1.66
CA ASN A 242 11.78 18.37 -3.11
C ASN A 242 10.65 17.44 -3.59
N PRO A 243 9.56 17.98 -4.18
CA PRO A 243 8.46 17.17 -4.73
C PRO A 243 8.89 16.17 -5.80
N ALA A 244 9.93 16.47 -6.59
CA ALA A 244 10.41 15.57 -7.64
C ALA A 244 11.17 14.34 -7.11
N GLN A 245 11.64 14.38 -5.85
CA GLN A 245 12.28 13.22 -5.23
C GLN A 245 11.22 12.30 -4.64
N LEU A 246 10.90 11.23 -5.37
CA LEU A 246 9.91 10.25 -4.97
C LEU A 246 10.52 9.13 -4.11
N GLY A 247 9.73 8.58 -3.20
CA GLY A 247 10.07 7.40 -2.41
C GLY A 247 10.98 7.67 -1.21
N PHE A 248 11.43 6.59 -0.59
CA PHE A 248 12.11 6.56 0.72
C PHE A 248 13.38 5.72 0.63
N VAL A 249 14.38 6.07 1.43
CA VAL A 249 15.62 5.27 1.50
C VAL A 249 15.39 4.06 2.42
N LEU A 250 15.68 2.88 1.89
CA LEU A 250 15.52 1.59 2.54
C LEU A 250 16.88 0.88 2.58
N ASP A 251 17.24 0.35 3.74
CA ASP A 251 18.29 -0.66 3.87
C ASP A 251 17.79 -1.98 3.25
N ILE A 252 18.40 -2.39 2.14
CA ILE A 252 17.98 -3.55 1.36
C ILE A 252 18.55 -4.88 1.90
N GLU A 253 19.33 -4.84 2.99
CA GLU A 253 19.79 -6.05 3.69
C GLU A 253 19.01 -6.29 4.99
N ARG A 254 18.69 -5.23 5.73
CA ARG A 254 18.09 -5.33 7.07
C ARG A 254 16.65 -4.83 7.15
N GLY A 255 16.17 -4.12 6.12
CA GLY A 255 14.79 -3.65 6.01
C GLY A 255 14.50 -2.35 6.76
N TYR A 256 15.51 -1.66 7.30
CA TYR A 256 15.30 -0.40 8.03
C TYR A 256 15.01 0.76 7.08
N TRP A 257 14.03 1.59 7.46
CA TRP A 257 13.76 2.85 6.81
C TRP A 257 14.71 3.94 7.32
N ALA A 258 15.35 4.67 6.40
CA ALA A 258 16.19 5.78 6.78
C ALA A 258 15.39 6.92 7.43
N LYS A 259 16.07 7.72 8.25
CA LYS A 259 15.53 8.99 8.75
C LYS A 259 15.44 10.00 7.61
N GLN A 260 14.53 10.96 7.77
CA GLN A 260 14.36 12.03 6.78
C GLN A 260 15.41 13.14 6.95
N SER A 261 15.84 13.38 8.19
CA SER A 261 16.87 14.36 8.56
C SER A 261 17.63 13.88 9.80
N GLU A 262 18.87 14.33 9.93
CA GLU A 262 19.72 14.06 11.11
C GLU A 262 19.23 14.79 12.36
N GLU A 263 18.43 15.85 12.20
CA GLU A 263 17.80 16.61 13.30
C GLU A 263 16.68 15.85 14.04
N GLN A 264 16.35 14.63 13.62
CA GLN A 264 15.41 13.79 14.36
C GLN A 264 16.13 13.24 15.60
N ASP A 265 15.70 13.69 16.78
CA ASP A 265 16.16 13.21 18.10
C ASP A 265 15.62 11.80 18.36
N GLU A 266 16.09 10.87 17.54
CA GLU A 266 15.74 9.47 17.53
C GLU A 266 17.04 8.67 17.58
N PRO A 267 17.14 7.59 18.36
CA PRO A 267 18.31 6.71 18.28
C PRO A 267 18.42 6.14 16.86
N ASP A 268 19.65 5.97 16.40
CA ASP A 268 19.91 5.43 15.06
C ASP A 268 19.44 3.98 14.96
N ASP A 269 18.68 3.70 13.90
CA ASP A 269 18.42 2.34 13.48
C ASP A 269 19.73 1.77 12.89
N PRO A 270 20.09 0.51 13.19
CA PRO A 270 21.36 -0.06 12.78
C PRO A 270 21.32 -0.46 11.30
N MET A 271 21.39 0.55 10.42
CA MET A 271 21.40 0.38 8.96
C MET A 271 22.74 -0.18 8.47
N SER A 272 22.70 -0.93 7.38
CA SER A 272 23.87 -1.33 6.61
C SER A 272 24.21 -0.29 5.54
N ALA A 273 25.38 -0.41 4.92
CA ALA A 273 25.78 0.47 3.83
C ALA A 273 24.96 0.28 2.55
N ARG A 274 24.26 -0.86 2.40
CA ARG A 274 23.47 -1.17 1.21
C ARG A 274 22.08 -0.57 1.34
N THR A 275 21.92 0.62 0.79
CA THR A 275 20.64 1.33 0.78
C THR A 275 20.17 1.60 -0.65
N MET A 276 18.86 1.68 -0.83
CA MET A 276 18.21 2.01 -2.10
C MET A 276 17.01 2.91 -1.84
N ARG A 277 16.75 3.86 -2.73
CA ARG A 277 15.50 4.62 -2.71
C ARG A 277 14.41 3.83 -3.41
N VAL A 278 13.30 3.58 -2.72
CA VAL A 278 12.17 2.79 -3.21
C VAL A 278 10.87 3.54 -3.06
N ILE A 279 9.88 3.23 -3.90
CA ILE A 279 8.53 3.77 -3.88
C ILE A 279 7.59 2.65 -3.40
N PRO A 280 7.18 2.64 -2.11
CA PRO A 280 6.32 1.61 -1.58
C PRO A 280 4.95 1.63 -2.25
N TYR A 281 4.41 0.46 -2.56
CA TYR A 281 3.03 0.32 -3.01
C TYR A 281 2.37 -0.90 -2.38
N VAL A 282 1.04 -0.88 -2.36
CA VAL A 282 0.20 -2.06 -2.15
C VAL A 282 -0.72 -2.24 -3.34
N GLU A 283 -1.16 -3.46 -3.56
CA GLU A 283 -2.10 -3.79 -4.63
C GLU A 283 -3.17 -4.76 -4.12
N ASP A 284 -4.34 -4.68 -4.73
CA ASP A 284 -5.44 -5.61 -4.50
C ASP A 284 -6.30 -5.72 -5.77
N THR A 285 -7.05 -6.81 -5.92
CA THR A 285 -8.00 -6.99 -7.02
C THR A 285 -9.40 -6.72 -6.51
N LYS A 286 -10.08 -5.74 -7.08
CA LYS A 286 -11.40 -5.26 -6.62
C LYS A 286 -12.39 -5.12 -7.76
N ASN A 287 -13.68 -5.22 -7.42
CA ASN A 287 -14.74 -4.66 -8.26
C ASN A 287 -14.58 -3.13 -8.24
N CYS A 288 -14.60 -2.51 -9.42
CA CYS A 288 -14.54 -1.07 -9.53
C CYS A 288 -15.45 -0.51 -10.62
N LEU A 289 -15.88 0.73 -10.42
CA LEU A 289 -16.63 1.53 -11.38
C LEU A 289 -15.89 2.85 -11.58
N ILE A 290 -15.52 3.15 -12.82
CA ILE A 290 -14.96 4.44 -13.20
C ILE A 290 -16.07 5.31 -13.80
N PHE A 291 -16.23 6.50 -13.24
CA PHE A 291 -17.07 7.54 -13.78
C PHE A 291 -16.20 8.59 -14.48
N LYS A 292 -16.52 8.87 -15.75
CA LYS A 292 -15.91 9.93 -16.56
C LYS A 292 -17.00 10.90 -17.02
N PRO A 293 -16.98 12.19 -16.63
CA PRO A 293 -17.92 13.14 -17.21
C PRO A 293 -17.64 13.36 -18.71
N GLU A 294 -18.68 13.60 -19.51
CA GLU A 294 -18.52 13.95 -20.94
C GLU A 294 -17.83 15.30 -21.09
N GLN A 295 -18.28 16.29 -20.32
CA GLN A 295 -17.68 17.62 -20.26
C GLN A 295 -16.65 17.68 -19.13
N ALA A 296 -15.53 18.35 -19.38
CA ALA A 296 -14.54 18.58 -18.34
C ALA A 296 -15.15 19.45 -17.23
N LEU A 297 -15.05 18.95 -16.00
CA LEU A 297 -15.46 19.64 -14.80
C LEU A 297 -14.20 20.15 -14.07
N ASP A 298 -14.33 21.25 -13.33
CA ASP A 298 -13.23 21.73 -12.49
C ASP A 298 -13.04 20.84 -11.24
N ASP A 299 -11.94 21.04 -10.51
CA ASP A 299 -11.59 20.21 -9.35
C ASP A 299 -12.61 20.29 -8.22
N HIS A 300 -13.25 21.44 -8.01
CA HIS A 300 -14.27 21.62 -6.98
C HIS A 300 -15.57 20.89 -7.36
N GLN A 301 -15.96 20.97 -8.62
CA GLN A 301 -17.10 20.24 -9.18
C GLN A 301 -16.86 18.73 -9.10
N MET A 302 -15.67 18.25 -9.48
CA MET A 302 -15.32 16.83 -9.40
C MET A 302 -15.25 16.31 -7.97
N ALA A 303 -14.69 17.10 -7.04
CA ALA A 303 -14.68 16.76 -5.62
C ALA A 303 -16.11 16.64 -5.06
N SER A 304 -16.97 17.59 -5.39
CA SER A 304 -18.36 17.62 -4.95
C SER A 304 -19.16 16.46 -5.54
N LEU A 305 -18.98 16.18 -6.84
CA LEU A 305 -19.61 15.08 -7.53
C LEU A 305 -19.16 13.72 -6.98
N GLN A 306 -17.86 13.54 -6.72
CA GLN A 306 -17.32 12.35 -6.08
C GLN A 306 -17.97 12.10 -4.71
N ALA A 307 -18.04 13.12 -3.86
CA ALA A 307 -18.66 13.00 -2.55
C ALA A 307 -20.16 12.69 -2.64
N ALA A 308 -20.88 13.39 -3.52
CA ALA A 308 -22.31 13.20 -3.72
C ALA A 308 -22.65 11.80 -4.25
N LEU A 309 -21.91 11.32 -5.27
CA LEU A 309 -22.11 9.97 -5.82
C LEU A 309 -21.73 8.88 -4.82
N LYS A 310 -20.62 9.03 -4.09
CA LYS A 310 -20.23 8.07 -3.03
C LYS A 310 -21.36 7.93 -2.01
N ALA A 311 -21.84 9.06 -1.48
CA ALA A 311 -22.92 9.10 -0.49
C ALA A 311 -24.23 8.53 -1.05
N ALA A 312 -24.58 8.85 -2.30
CA ALA A 312 -25.78 8.33 -2.94
C ALA A 312 -25.75 6.80 -3.09
N ILE A 313 -24.61 6.24 -3.51
CA ILE A 313 -24.42 4.78 -3.59
C ILE A 313 -24.54 4.17 -2.18
N GLN A 314 -23.85 4.74 -1.19
CA GLN A 314 -23.90 4.26 0.19
C GLN A 314 -25.32 4.23 0.75
N VAL A 315 -26.09 5.31 0.58
CA VAL A 315 -27.49 5.38 1.03
C VAL A 315 -28.38 4.39 0.26
N ARG A 316 -28.23 4.30 -1.07
CA ARG A 316 -29.07 3.45 -1.91
C ARG A 316 -28.92 1.96 -1.61
N TYR A 317 -27.69 1.55 -1.28
CA TYR A 317 -27.33 0.16 -1.03
C TYR A 317 -27.07 -0.14 0.46
N GLN A 318 -27.28 0.82 1.35
CA GLN A 318 -27.10 0.71 2.80
C GLN A 318 -25.68 0.28 3.21
N LEU A 319 -24.67 0.87 2.58
CA LEU A 319 -23.26 0.57 2.84
C LEU A 319 -22.70 1.44 3.97
N GLU A 320 -21.83 0.85 4.78
CA GLU A 320 -20.98 1.57 5.73
C GLU A 320 -19.88 2.37 5.01
N ASP A 321 -19.24 3.32 5.71
CA ASP A 321 -18.26 4.20 5.08
C ASP A 321 -16.98 3.50 4.61
N ASN A 322 -16.63 2.40 5.28
CA ASN A 322 -15.49 1.54 4.98
C ASN A 322 -15.78 0.48 3.89
N GLU A 323 -17.03 0.35 3.42
CA GLU A 323 -17.39 -0.67 2.43
C GLU A 323 -17.24 -0.17 0.98
N LEU A 324 -17.29 1.16 0.77
CA LEU A 324 -17.12 1.79 -0.53
C LEU A 324 -16.09 2.91 -0.45
N ALA A 325 -15.05 2.85 -1.29
CA ALA A 325 -14.10 3.95 -1.46
C ALA A 325 -14.34 4.68 -2.78
N ALA A 326 -13.93 5.95 -2.79
CA ALA A 326 -13.94 6.80 -3.96
C ALA A 326 -12.62 7.55 -4.05
N GLU A 327 -11.90 7.39 -5.16
CA GLU A 327 -10.58 7.98 -5.41
C GLU A 327 -10.62 8.79 -6.71
N PRO A 328 -10.06 10.01 -6.73
CA PRO A 328 -9.88 10.75 -7.97
C PRO A 328 -8.75 10.15 -8.80
N LEU A 329 -8.89 10.14 -10.13
CA LEU A 329 -7.84 9.76 -11.07
C LEU A 329 -7.52 10.89 -12.06
N PRO A 330 -6.25 11.03 -12.48
CA PRO A 330 -5.09 10.22 -12.07
C PRO A 330 -4.53 10.54 -10.67
N ALA A 331 -4.86 11.69 -10.10
CA ALA A 331 -4.31 12.18 -8.85
C ALA A 331 -5.33 13.02 -8.05
N ALA A 332 -5.00 13.34 -6.79
CA ALA A 332 -5.90 14.07 -5.90
C ALA A 332 -6.10 15.54 -6.29
N ASP A 333 -5.10 16.12 -6.93
CA ASP A 333 -5.01 17.48 -7.46
C ASP A 333 -5.33 17.59 -8.95
N GLU A 334 -5.53 16.45 -9.63
CA GLU A 334 -5.98 16.40 -11.03
C GLU A 334 -7.16 15.44 -11.14
N ARG A 335 -8.37 15.93 -10.88
CA ARG A 335 -9.55 15.07 -10.70
C ARG A 335 -10.30 14.88 -12.02
N ARG A 336 -9.76 14.08 -12.93
CA ARG A 336 -10.36 13.88 -14.28
C ARG A 336 -11.42 12.78 -14.32
N LEU A 337 -11.25 11.74 -13.49
CA LEU A 337 -12.18 10.62 -13.35
C LEU A 337 -12.42 10.35 -11.87
N ILE A 338 -13.52 9.65 -11.57
CA ILE A 338 -13.81 9.15 -10.23
C ILE A 338 -13.80 7.62 -10.27
N LEU A 339 -12.93 7.02 -9.48
CA LEU A 339 -12.84 5.57 -9.29
C LEU A 339 -13.59 5.20 -8.00
N PHE A 340 -14.66 4.43 -8.14
CA PHE A 340 -15.30 3.73 -7.02
C PHE A 340 -14.78 2.30 -6.96
N TYR A 341 -14.48 1.81 -5.76
CA TYR A 341 -14.17 0.40 -5.56
C TYR A 341 -14.69 -0.11 -4.21
N GLU A 342 -15.07 -1.38 -4.22
CA GLU A 342 -15.56 -2.06 -3.02
C GLU A 342 -14.38 -2.30 -2.07
N SER A 343 -14.45 -1.66 -0.90
CA SER A 343 -13.39 -1.68 0.12
C SER A 343 -13.58 -2.82 1.12
N ALA A 344 -14.82 -3.28 1.28
CA ALA A 344 -15.16 -4.43 2.11
C ALA A 344 -14.43 -5.71 1.67
N GLU A 345 -14.10 -6.55 2.65
CA GLU A 345 -13.61 -7.90 2.41
C GLU A 345 -14.72 -8.74 1.77
N GLY A 346 -14.44 -9.34 0.60
CA GLY A 346 -15.43 -10.12 -0.13
C GLY A 346 -16.39 -9.32 -1.02
N GLY A 347 -16.27 -7.98 -1.13
CA GLY A 347 -17.00 -7.19 -2.12
C GLY A 347 -18.53 -7.17 -1.97
N ALA A 348 -19.11 -6.00 -1.82
CA ALA A 348 -20.56 -5.87 -1.64
C ALA A 348 -21.38 -6.20 -2.92
N GLY A 349 -20.73 -6.29 -4.09
CA GLY A 349 -21.39 -6.55 -5.37
C GLY A 349 -22.34 -5.43 -5.83
N VAL A 350 -22.17 -4.23 -5.29
CA VAL A 350 -23.06 -3.07 -5.44
C VAL A 350 -22.73 -2.21 -6.65
N LEU A 351 -21.52 -2.34 -7.20
CA LEU A 351 -21.06 -1.53 -8.33
C LEU A 351 -21.43 -2.10 -9.71
N ARG A 352 -22.02 -3.29 -9.75
CA ARG A 352 -22.34 -4.03 -10.98
C ARG A 352 -23.53 -3.46 -11.76
#